data_AF-A0A7L1DWE5-F1
#
_entry.id   AF-A0A7L1DWE5-F1
#
_cell.length_a   1.000
_cell.length_b   1.000
_cell.length_c   1.000
_cell.angle_alpha   90.00
_cell.angle_beta   90.00
_cell.angle_gamma   90.00
#
_symmetry.space_group_name_H-M   'P 1'
#
loop_
_entity.id
_entity.type
_entity.pdbx_description
1 polymer ?
#
loop_
_entity_poly.entity_id
_entity_poly.type
_entity_poly.pdbx_seq_one_letter_code
_entity_poly.pdbx_strand_id
1 'polypeptide(L)' 'GEKPHKCLECGRGFRHSSDLILYQRVHTGEKPYECGERKKGFCRSSTLIWHQLIHTAEKLYR' A
#
# COMPACT_ATOMS: atom_id res chain seq x y z
N GLY A 1 6.60 1.26 -22.92
CA GLY A 1 7.44 1.91 -21.88
C GLY A 1 8.24 0.84 -21.18
N GLU A 2 9.55 1.00 -21.12
CA GLU A 2 10.45 0.01 -20.52
C GLU A 2 10.13 -0.22 -19.04
N LYS A 3 10.29 -1.48 -18.60
CA LYS A 3 10.07 -1.92 -17.22
C LYS A 3 11.36 -2.54 -16.71
N PRO A 4 12.37 -1.73 -16.37
CA PRO A 4 13.70 -2.22 -16.01
C PRO A 4 13.68 -2.98 -14.67
N HIS A 5 12.73 -2.68 -13.78
CA HIS A 5 12.65 -3.29 -12.46
C HIS A 5 11.72 -4.51 -12.49
N LYS A 6 12.26 -5.71 -12.29
CA LYS A 6 11.48 -6.96 -12.31
C LYS A 6 11.45 -7.62 -10.94
N CYS A 7 10.28 -8.14 -10.58
CA CYS A 7 10.14 -9.02 -9.44
C CYS A 7 10.79 -10.37 -9.77
N LEU A 8 11.71 -10.83 -8.93
CA LEU A 8 12.40 -12.10 -9.13
C LEU A 8 11.54 -13.32 -8.80
N GLU A 9 10.52 -13.16 -7.95
CA GLU A 9 9.62 -14.26 -7.57
C GLU A 9 8.59 -14.60 -8.64
N CYS A 10 8.03 -13.59 -9.33
CA CYS A 10 6.94 -13.80 -10.29
C CYS A 10 7.18 -13.19 -11.68
N GLY A 11 8.34 -12.56 -11.91
CA GLY A 11 8.72 -11.97 -13.19
C GLY A 11 8.01 -10.66 -13.55
N ARG A 12 7.11 -10.14 -12.71
CA ARG A 12 6.36 -8.92 -12.98
C ARG A 12 7.28 -7.70 -13.09
N GLY A 13 7.15 -6.93 -14.17
CA GLY A 13 7.95 -5.72 -14.42
C GLY A 13 7.27 -4.42 -14.00
N PHE A 14 8.08 -3.47 -13.53
CA PHE A 14 7.71 -2.15 -13.05
C PHE A 14 8.57 -1.06 -13.69
N ARG A 15 7.97 0.13 -13.84
CA ARG A 15 8.66 1.30 -14.39
C ARG A 15 9.60 1.93 -13.37
N HIS A 16 9.22 1.94 -12.09
CA HIS A 16 10.02 2.51 -11.01
C HIS A 16 10.38 1.46 -9.96
N SER A 17 11.54 1.63 -9.33
CA SER A 17 12.00 0.76 -8.25
C SER A 17 11.08 0.80 -7.02
N SER A 18 10.52 1.97 -6.71
CA SER A 18 9.56 2.15 -5.61
C SER A 18 8.30 1.29 -5.79
N ASP A 19 7.83 1.11 -7.03
CA ASP A 19 6.67 0.28 -7.33
C ASP A 19 6.99 -1.20 -7.16
N LEU A 20 8.22 -1.62 -7.52
CA LEU A 20 8.70 -2.99 -7.28
C LEU A 20 8.82 -3.28 -5.77
N ILE A 21 9.45 -2.39 -4.99
CA ILE A 21 9.61 -2.55 -3.54
C ILE A 21 8.24 -2.67 -2.86
N LEU A 22 7.30 -1.79 -3.25
CA LEU A 22 5.94 -1.85 -2.73
C LEU A 22 5.26 -3.16 -3.11
N TYR A 23 5.44 -3.61 -4.36
CA TYR A 23 4.84 -4.86 -4.83
C TYR A 23 5.39 -6.09 -4.10
N GLN A 24 6.66 -6.09 -3.70
CA GLN A 24 7.22 -7.20 -2.90
C GLN A 24 6.45 -7.45 -1.60
N ARG A 25 5.80 -6.41 -1.04
CA ARG A 25 4.92 -6.58 0.13
C ARG A 25 3.70 -7.46 -0.12
N VAL A 26 3.31 -7.67 -1.39
CA VAL A 26 2.24 -8.61 -1.74
C VAL A 26 2.66 -10.06 -1.46
N HIS A 27 3.94 -10.37 -1.64
CA HIS A 27 4.49 -11.69 -1.39
C HIS A 27 4.69 -11.95 0.11
N THR A 28 5.22 -10.96 0.84
CA THR A 28 5.46 -11.08 2.28
C THR A 28 4.21 -10.85 3.14
N GLY A 29 3.18 -10.21 2.57
CA GLY A 29 2.00 -9.75 3.32
C GLY A 29 2.27 -8.56 4.24
N GLU A 30 3.45 -7.92 4.13
CA GLU A 30 3.86 -6.81 5.00
C GLU A 30 2.91 -5.61 4.87
N LYS A 31 2.39 -5.17 6.01
CA LYS A 31 1.47 -4.03 6.12
C LYS A 31 1.99 -3.06 7.18
N PRO A 32 3.03 -2.28 6.87
CA PRO A 32 3.67 -1.42 7.87
C PRO A 32 2.81 -0.23 8.30
N TYR A 33 1.73 0.06 7.56
CA TYR A 33 0.83 1.17 7.85
C TYR A 33 -0.47 0.64 8.43
N GLU A 34 -0.69 0.79 9.73
CA GLU A 34 -1.88 0.27 10.40
C GLU A 34 -2.79 1.40 10.89
N CYS A 35 -4.10 1.20 10.71
CA CYS A 35 -5.13 2.02 11.34
C CYS A 35 -5.48 1.41 12.70
N GLY A 36 -5.13 2.10 13.79
CA GLY A 36 -5.41 1.66 15.16
C GLY A 36 -6.91 1.53 15.47
N GLU A 37 -7.77 2.35 14.87
CA GLU A 37 -9.22 2.34 15.13
C GLU A 37 -9.94 1.10 14.57
N ARG A 38 -9.50 0.59 13.41
CA ARG A 38 -10.14 -0.56 12.74
C ARG A 38 -9.23 -1.80 12.61
N LYS A 39 -8.06 -1.79 13.27
CA LYS A 39 -7.01 -2.84 13.16
C LYS A 39 -6.77 -3.29 11.71
N LYS A 40 -6.74 -2.33 10.78
CA LYS A 40 -6.60 -2.58 9.34
C LYS A 40 -5.23 -2.10 8.88
N GLY A 41 -4.43 -3.03 8.34
CA GLY A 41 -3.11 -2.75 7.79
C GLY A 41 -3.11 -2.48 6.28
N PHE A 42 -2.18 -1.64 5.83
CA PHE A 42 -1.98 -1.20 4.46
C PHE A 42 -0.51 -1.28 4.05
N CYS A 43 -0.25 -1.54 2.77
CA CYS A 43 1.10 -1.56 2.21
C CYS A 43 1.60 -0.17 1.77
N ARG A 44 0.72 0.83 1.64
CA ARG A 44 1.05 2.23 1.27
C ARG A 44 0.54 3.22 2.32
N SER A 45 1.34 4.25 2.58
CA SER A 45 0.97 5.36 3.47
C SER A 45 -0.19 6.18 2.92
N SER A 46 -0.19 6.48 1.61
CA SER A 46 -1.26 7.25 0.97
C SER A 46 -2.63 6.58 1.11
N THR A 47 -2.66 5.25 1.07
CA THR A 47 -3.89 4.48 1.29
C THR A 47 -4.36 4.55 2.74
N LEU A 48 -3.45 4.51 3.71
CA LEU A 48 -3.79 4.73 5.13
C LEU A 48 -4.35 6.15 5.37
N ILE A 49 -3.72 7.18 4.79
CA ILE A 49 -4.17 8.57 4.93
C ILE A 49 -5.59 8.73 4.38
N TRP A 50 -5.85 8.25 3.17
CA TRP A 50 -7.20 8.28 2.59
C TRP A 50 -8.21 7.51 3.45
N HIS A 51 -7.81 6.37 4.00
CA HIS A 51 -8.65 5.60 4.91
C HIS A 51 -8.99 6.38 6.19
N GLN A 52 -8.02 7.09 6.78
CA GLN A 52 -8.23 7.91 7.98
C GLN A 52 -9.14 9.12 7.72
N LEU A 53 -9.03 9.73 6.55
CA LEU A 53 -9.92 10.85 6.16
C LEU A 53 -11.39 10.43 6.16
N ILE A 54 -11.68 9.19 5.75
CA ILE A 54 -13.04 8.65 5.80
C ILE A 54 -13.54 8.55 7.24
N HIS A 55 -12.72 8.12 8.20
CA HIS A 55 -13.13 8.11 9.62
C HIS A 55 -13.51 9.50 10.11
N THR A 56 -12.69 10.51 9.76
CA THR A 56 -12.96 11.90 10.14
C THR A 56 -14.26 12.41 9.52
N ALA A 57 -14.51 12.11 8.24
CA ALA A 57 -15.76 12.47 7.57
C ALA A 57 -16.96 11.75 8.21
N GLU A 58 -16.90 10.42 8.38
CA GLU A 58 -17.95 9.63 9.02
C GLU A 58 -18.26 10.10 10.45
N LYS A 59 -17.26 10.62 11.17
CA LYS A 59 -17.41 11.18 12.53
C LYS A 59 -18.04 12.57 12.54
N LEU A 60 -17.90 13.36 11.48
CA LEU A 60 -18.48 14.70 11.36
C LEU A 60 -19.94 14.67 10.88
N TYR A 61 -20.34 13.62 10.17
CA TYR A 61 -21.70 13.45 9.66
C TYR A 61 -22.60 12.61 10.57
N ARG A 62 -22.15 12.29 11.79
CA ARG A 62 -22.88 11.49 12.78
C ARG A 62 -23.01 12.25 14.09
#